data_AF-A0AAU4J966-F1
#
_entry.id   AF-A0AAU4J966-F1
#
_cell.length_a   1.000
_cell.length_b   1.000
_cell.length_c   1.000
_cell.angle_alpha   90.00
_cell.angle_beta   90.00
_cell.angle_gamma   90.00
#
_symmetry.space_group_name_H-M   'P 1'
#
loop_
_entity.id
_entity.type
_entity.pdbx_description
1 polymer ?
#
loop_
_entity_poly.entity_id
_entity_poly.type
_entity_poly.pdbx_seq_one_letter_code
_entity_poly.pdbx_strand_id
1 'polypeptide(L)'
;MVLPQRERPLIAVVGSVDTSRTFAPPLRATDQAPAACRELGRELARAGCDLAVFSSKPTYIEQEVVHGYAEGTDAQNPGRVAAYPPRHREVAFALPDGSSVTLDTFRDTSGEWEVSYYRTLLSCDGVLLVGGGQSTRVAGIVAMAQGIPVLPVAAFGGGAGQVWINLDKVRNHTDDEDIALLGRDWSADAAPRLIAGLLRQRTRRAEAARVQMRADRSLARRAGGGLTAAAVSVVGALAALVLVGEPGPADARALAALTTAPLLASVAGAMTRNSFETEAAWIRAGIRGLGAGLVTVLLYFASQLLAVPGLFDQLDVRRLLFFAIPLGFSAGFTFDLVYERLRTGAVPAPALGPELTSPGAAGPPTASGASPRSPSDPA
;
A
#
# COMPACT_ATOMS: atom_id res chain seq x y z
N MET A 1 -5.29 1.44 -3.60
CA MET A 1 -6.08 1.74 -4.82
C MET A 1 -5.12 1.80 -5.98
N VAL A 2 -5.26 0.94 -6.99
CA VAL A 2 -4.40 1.00 -8.18
C VAL A 2 -5.08 1.88 -9.20
N LEU A 3 -4.41 2.99 -9.53
CA LEU A 3 -4.91 3.91 -10.54
C LEU A 3 -4.99 3.17 -11.89
N PRO A 4 -6.08 3.35 -12.65
CA PRO A 4 -6.16 2.81 -14.00
C PRO A 4 -4.96 3.28 -14.80
N GLN A 5 -4.33 2.38 -15.57
CA GLN A 5 -3.20 2.75 -16.40
C GLN A 5 -3.68 3.72 -17.47
N ARG A 6 -3.13 4.94 -17.46
CA ARG A 6 -3.29 5.88 -18.56
C ARG A 6 -2.54 5.35 -19.77
N GLU A 7 -3.16 5.52 -20.94
CA GLU A 7 -2.56 5.23 -22.24
C GLU A 7 -1.28 6.06 -22.43
N ARG A 8 -1.36 7.37 -22.15
CA ARG A 8 -0.23 8.30 -22.09
C ARG A 8 0.19 8.57 -20.63
N PRO A 9 1.43 8.23 -20.22
CA PRO A 9 1.90 8.48 -18.85
C PRO A 9 1.92 9.98 -18.53
N LEU A 10 1.38 10.39 -17.38
CA LEU A 10 1.46 11.78 -16.93
C LEU A 10 2.74 12.01 -16.11
N ILE A 11 3.66 12.82 -16.61
CA ILE A 11 4.95 13.10 -15.97
C ILE A 11 4.95 14.49 -15.33
N ALA A 12 5.12 14.55 -14.02
CA ALA A 12 5.31 15.81 -13.32
C ALA A 12 6.70 16.39 -13.63
N VAL A 13 6.76 17.65 -14.02
CA VAL A 13 8.00 18.38 -14.27
C VAL A 13 8.23 19.33 -13.10
N VAL A 14 9.36 19.19 -12.43
CA VAL A 14 9.66 19.95 -11.21
C VAL A 14 11.12 20.36 -11.19
N GLY A 15 11.37 21.65 -11.05
CA GLY A 15 12.74 22.11 -10.83
C GLY A 15 12.91 23.59 -11.04
N SER A 16 14.12 24.07 -10.76
CA SER A 16 14.50 25.46 -10.99
C SER A 16 15.99 25.53 -11.22
N VAL A 17 16.39 26.36 -12.18
CA VAL A 17 17.79 26.62 -12.52
C VAL A 17 18.14 28.09 -12.30
N ASP A 18 17.36 28.76 -11.44
CA ASP A 18 17.44 30.18 -11.15
C ASP A 18 18.71 30.53 -10.39
N THR A 19 19.75 30.98 -11.10
CA THR A 19 21.04 31.35 -10.52
C THR A 19 20.99 32.55 -9.58
N SER A 20 19.87 33.29 -9.52
CA SER A 20 19.70 34.37 -8.53
C SER A 20 19.45 33.85 -7.11
N ARG A 21 19.07 32.57 -6.98
CA ARG A 21 18.79 31.91 -5.70
C ARG A 21 20.00 31.12 -5.21
N THR A 22 20.18 31.08 -3.89
CA THR A 22 21.18 30.21 -3.26
C THR A 22 20.59 28.82 -3.00
N PHE A 23 21.27 27.78 -3.47
CA PHE A 23 20.87 26.39 -3.26
C PHE A 23 21.91 25.63 -2.44
N ALA A 24 21.44 24.66 -1.64
CA ALA A 24 22.28 23.75 -0.88
C ALA A 24 21.79 22.30 -1.12
N PRO A 25 22.55 21.46 -1.86
CA PRO A 25 23.81 21.77 -2.54
C PRO A 25 23.61 22.77 -3.70
N PRO A 26 24.70 23.40 -4.20
CA PRO A 26 24.59 24.36 -5.31
C PRO A 26 24.12 23.69 -6.61
N LEU A 27 23.56 24.51 -7.50
CA LEU A 27 23.32 24.11 -8.89
C LEU A 27 24.65 23.89 -9.63
N ARG A 28 24.59 23.11 -10.71
CA ARG A 28 25.72 22.82 -11.61
C ARG A 28 25.26 22.94 -13.06
N ALA A 29 26.19 23.20 -13.98
CA ALA A 29 25.93 23.25 -15.43
C ALA A 29 24.68 24.07 -15.81
N THR A 30 24.46 25.21 -15.15
CA THR A 30 23.24 26.02 -15.29
C THR A 30 23.12 26.65 -16.67
N ASP A 31 24.24 26.86 -17.35
CA ASP A 31 24.34 27.29 -18.75
C ASP A 31 23.77 26.27 -19.74
N GLN A 32 23.91 24.98 -19.45
CA GLN A 32 23.41 23.89 -20.29
C GLN A 32 21.96 23.51 -20.00
N ALA A 33 21.45 23.89 -18.82
CA ALA A 33 20.18 23.42 -18.32
C ALA A 33 18.96 23.77 -19.19
N PRO A 34 18.84 24.98 -19.79
CA PRO A 34 17.72 25.31 -20.67
C PRO A 34 17.65 24.38 -21.91
N ALA A 35 18.78 24.17 -22.58
CA ALA A 35 18.85 23.27 -23.74
C ALA A 35 18.55 21.83 -23.35
N ALA A 36 19.11 21.35 -22.24
CA ALA A 36 18.83 20.03 -21.70
C ALA A 36 17.34 19.82 -21.36
N CYS A 37 16.69 20.84 -20.77
CA CYS A 37 15.26 20.79 -20.47
C CYS A 37 14.41 20.73 -21.74
N ARG A 38 14.77 21.46 -22.80
CA ARG A 38 14.10 21.34 -24.11
C ARG A 38 14.28 19.94 -24.70
N GLU A 39 15.48 19.37 -24.62
CA GLU A 39 15.73 18.00 -25.09
C GLU A 39 14.89 16.97 -24.32
N LEU A 40 14.81 17.09 -22.99
CA LEU A 40 13.93 16.25 -22.15
C LEU A 40 12.46 16.40 -22.55
N GLY A 41 12.01 17.62 -22.84
CA GLY A 41 10.66 17.89 -23.35
C GLY A 41 10.37 17.16 -24.66
N ARG A 42 11.26 17.29 -25.66
CA ARG A 42 11.12 16.61 -26.96
C ARG A 42 11.05 15.09 -26.79
N GLU A 43 11.90 14.53 -25.95
CA GLU A 43 11.91 13.09 -25.70
C GLU A 43 10.68 12.60 -24.95
N LEU A 44 10.11 13.39 -24.04
CA LEU A 44 8.83 13.10 -23.41
C LEU A 44 7.68 13.06 -24.44
N ALA A 45 7.65 14.00 -25.39
CA ALA A 45 6.66 14.02 -26.45
C ALA A 45 6.77 12.78 -27.36
N ARG A 46 7.98 12.46 -27.82
CA ARG A 46 8.28 11.27 -28.64
C ARG A 46 7.93 9.96 -27.94
N ALA A 47 8.09 9.92 -26.61
CA ALA A 47 7.76 8.76 -25.81
C ALA A 47 6.25 8.62 -25.51
N GLY A 48 5.40 9.52 -26.02
CA GLY A 48 3.96 9.48 -25.82
C GLY A 48 3.53 9.83 -24.39
N CYS A 49 4.35 10.59 -23.65
CA CYS A 49 4.00 11.08 -22.32
C CYS A 49 3.14 12.35 -22.42
N ASP A 50 2.39 12.65 -21.36
CA ASP A 50 1.77 13.95 -21.12
C ASP A 50 2.50 14.65 -19.97
N LEU A 51 2.38 15.98 -19.88
CA LEU A 51 3.06 16.77 -18.85
C LEU A 51 2.09 17.25 -17.76
N ALA A 52 2.53 17.17 -16.50
CA ALA A 52 1.96 17.92 -15.39
C ALA A 52 2.94 19.02 -14.97
N VAL A 53 2.47 20.28 -15.01
CA VAL A 53 3.30 21.47 -14.76
C VAL A 53 2.64 22.42 -13.78
N PHE A 54 3.44 23.23 -13.08
CA PHE A 54 2.98 24.04 -11.95
C PHE A 54 3.21 25.53 -12.12
N SER A 55 4.19 25.91 -12.94
CA SER A 55 4.53 27.32 -13.16
C SER A 55 5.02 27.57 -14.59
N SER A 56 4.76 28.77 -15.09
CA SER A 56 5.28 29.29 -16.36
C SER A 56 6.31 30.41 -16.16
N LYS A 57 6.82 30.61 -14.94
CA LYS A 57 7.90 31.60 -14.76
C LYS A 57 9.20 31.08 -15.40
N PRO A 58 10.00 31.94 -16.07
CA PRO A 58 11.26 31.56 -16.71
C PRO A 58 12.32 30.96 -15.77
N THR A 59 12.18 31.18 -14.48
CA THR A 59 13.09 30.64 -13.46
C THR A 59 12.85 29.16 -13.13
N TYR A 60 11.74 28.59 -13.60
CA TYR A 60 11.39 27.17 -13.44
C TYR A 60 11.64 26.41 -14.74
N ILE A 61 12.03 25.14 -14.61
CA ILE A 61 12.40 24.31 -15.77
C ILE A 61 11.19 23.98 -16.66
N GLU A 62 9.99 24.04 -16.09
CA GLU A 62 8.72 23.71 -16.74
C GLU A 62 8.54 24.49 -18.05
N GLN A 63 9.02 25.74 -18.13
CA GLN A 63 8.93 26.53 -19.35
C GLN A 63 9.72 25.90 -20.50
N GLU A 64 10.99 25.60 -20.27
CA GLU A 64 11.87 25.03 -21.31
C GLU A 64 11.46 23.60 -21.66
N VAL A 65 11.00 22.81 -20.68
CA VAL A 65 10.47 21.46 -20.93
C VAL A 65 9.19 21.51 -21.78
N VAL A 66 8.27 22.44 -21.49
CA VAL A 66 7.03 22.58 -22.28
C VAL A 66 7.33 23.06 -23.71
N HIS A 67 8.29 23.95 -23.90
CA HIS A 67 8.71 24.38 -25.25
C HIS A 67 9.30 23.22 -26.05
N GLY A 68 10.25 22.48 -25.46
CA GLY A 68 10.80 21.29 -26.11
C GLY A 68 9.72 20.23 -26.38
N TYR A 69 8.79 20.05 -25.46
CA TYR A 69 7.68 19.12 -25.65
C TYR A 69 6.81 19.52 -26.84
N ALA A 70 6.47 20.81 -26.98
CA ALA A 70 5.72 21.30 -28.14
C ALA A 70 6.48 21.10 -29.47
N GLU A 71 7.80 21.33 -29.49
CA GLU A 71 8.66 21.04 -30.65
C GLU A 71 8.66 19.55 -31.03
N GLY A 72 8.44 18.65 -30.07
CA GLY A 72 8.42 17.21 -30.28
C GLY A 72 7.05 16.63 -30.64
N THR A 73 5.99 17.44 -30.66
CA THR A 73 4.62 17.03 -31.03
C THR A 73 4.26 17.47 -32.44
N ASP A 74 3.37 16.71 -33.08
CA ASP A 74 2.82 17.01 -34.40
C ASP A 74 1.33 16.64 -34.47
N ALA A 75 0.69 16.88 -35.63
CA ALA A 75 -0.73 16.61 -35.81
C ALA A 75 -1.08 15.12 -35.70
N GLN A 76 -0.13 14.23 -35.96
CA GLN A 76 -0.29 12.78 -35.85
C GLN A 76 -0.11 12.28 -34.41
N ASN A 77 0.68 12.99 -33.62
CA ASN A 77 1.02 12.70 -32.23
C ASN A 77 0.77 13.93 -31.36
N PRO A 78 -0.49 14.35 -31.18
CA PRO A 78 -0.80 15.50 -30.34
C PRO A 78 -0.41 15.20 -28.88
N GLY A 79 0.03 16.25 -28.18
CA GLY A 79 0.43 16.16 -26.79
C GLY A 79 -0.49 16.93 -25.86
N ARG A 80 -0.50 16.55 -24.58
CA ARG A 80 -1.25 17.28 -23.55
C ARG A 80 -0.34 17.82 -22.46
N VAL A 81 -0.57 19.07 -22.08
CA VAL A 81 0.04 19.72 -20.92
C VAL A 81 -1.06 20.08 -19.95
N ALA A 82 -1.05 19.48 -18.76
CA ALA A 82 -1.95 19.79 -17.67
C ALA A 82 -1.25 20.73 -16.68
N ALA A 83 -1.68 21.98 -16.63
CA ALA A 83 -1.19 22.99 -15.71
C ALA A 83 -2.02 22.99 -14.41
N TYR A 84 -1.33 23.00 -13.26
CA TYR A 84 -1.95 22.98 -11.94
C TYR A 84 -1.54 24.22 -11.11
N PRO A 85 -1.95 25.44 -11.52
CA PRO A 85 -1.64 26.63 -10.76
C PRO A 85 -2.48 26.75 -9.48
N PRO A 86 -1.98 27.50 -8.49
CA PRO A 86 -2.79 28.01 -7.39
C PRO A 86 -3.99 28.82 -7.91
N ARG A 87 -5.06 28.90 -7.11
CA ARG A 87 -6.33 29.56 -7.48
C ARG A 87 -6.15 30.90 -8.19
N HIS A 88 -5.28 31.76 -7.65
CA HIS A 88 -5.10 33.16 -8.06
C HIS A 88 -4.01 33.38 -9.12
N ARG A 89 -3.42 32.32 -9.67
CA ARG A 89 -2.27 32.43 -10.58
C ARG A 89 -2.60 31.95 -11.98
N GLU A 90 -2.14 32.68 -12.99
CA GLU A 90 -2.25 32.27 -14.38
C GLU A 90 -1.01 31.51 -14.84
N VAL A 91 -1.20 30.66 -15.85
CA VAL A 91 -0.14 29.89 -16.48
C VAL A 91 -0.26 30.07 -17.98
N ALA A 92 0.78 30.63 -18.58
CA ALA A 92 0.89 30.81 -20.02
C ALA A 92 2.33 30.51 -20.44
N PHE A 93 2.52 29.46 -21.23
CA PHE A 93 3.84 29.05 -21.71
C PHE A 93 4.20 29.68 -23.07
N ALA A 94 3.33 30.53 -23.64
CA ALA A 94 3.51 31.12 -24.96
C ALA A 94 3.83 30.06 -26.04
N LEU A 95 2.96 29.05 -26.15
CA LEU A 95 3.10 28.02 -27.17
C LEU A 95 2.98 28.63 -28.58
N PRO A 96 3.71 28.11 -29.59
CA PRO A 96 3.60 28.60 -30.97
C PRO A 96 2.18 28.48 -31.52
N ASP A 97 1.79 29.41 -32.40
CA ASP A 97 0.53 29.32 -33.13
C ASP A 97 0.45 28.02 -33.94
N GLY A 98 -0.68 27.32 -33.86
CA GLY A 98 -0.84 26.01 -34.51
C GLY A 98 -0.14 24.85 -33.81
N SER A 99 0.36 25.03 -32.58
CA SER A 99 0.90 23.94 -31.77
C SER A 99 -0.09 22.78 -31.64
N SER A 100 0.41 21.54 -31.80
CA SER A 100 -0.37 20.32 -31.59
C SER A 100 -0.50 19.94 -30.10
N VAL A 101 -0.03 20.82 -29.20
CA VAL A 101 -0.17 20.67 -27.75
C VAL A 101 -1.46 21.32 -27.26
N THR A 102 -2.28 20.54 -26.55
CA THR A 102 -3.40 21.09 -25.78
C THR A 102 -2.95 21.45 -24.37
N LEU A 103 -3.18 22.70 -23.96
CA LEU A 103 -2.93 23.18 -22.60
C LEU A 103 -4.22 23.20 -21.79
N ASP A 104 -4.36 22.27 -20.85
CA ASP A 104 -5.47 22.23 -19.90
C ASP A 104 -5.05 22.87 -18.57
N THR A 105 -5.88 23.74 -18.01
CA THR A 105 -5.61 24.37 -16.70
C THR A 105 -6.56 23.86 -15.63
N PHE A 106 -6.02 23.24 -14.59
CA PHE A 106 -6.75 22.69 -13.44
C PHE A 106 -6.42 23.52 -12.19
N ARG A 107 -7.29 24.47 -11.86
CA ARG A 107 -7.13 25.29 -10.66
C ARG A 107 -7.57 24.52 -9.42
N ASP A 108 -6.78 24.61 -8.36
CA ASP A 108 -7.22 24.13 -7.05
C ASP A 108 -8.11 25.18 -6.36
N THR A 109 -8.96 24.73 -5.43
CA THR A 109 -9.75 25.61 -4.58
C THR A 109 -8.89 26.36 -3.57
N SER A 110 -7.75 25.79 -3.20
CA SER A 110 -6.76 26.38 -2.30
C SER A 110 -5.98 27.52 -2.98
N GLY A 111 -5.71 28.57 -2.22
CA GLY A 111 -4.72 29.59 -2.60
C GLY A 111 -3.28 29.10 -2.43
N GLU A 112 -3.06 28.09 -1.60
CA GLU A 112 -1.73 27.54 -1.30
C GLU A 112 -1.25 26.61 -2.42
N TRP A 113 -0.07 26.92 -2.97
CA TRP A 113 0.48 26.18 -4.10
C TRP A 113 0.84 24.75 -3.72
N GLU A 114 1.30 24.52 -2.48
CA GLU A 114 1.73 23.24 -1.95
C GLU A 114 0.62 22.19 -2.06
N VAL A 115 -0.63 22.59 -1.79
CA VAL A 115 -1.79 21.68 -1.83
C VAL A 115 -2.02 21.17 -3.25
N SER A 116 -2.11 22.09 -4.21
CA SER A 116 -2.29 21.75 -5.63
C SER A 116 -1.13 20.91 -6.16
N TYR A 117 0.08 21.25 -5.74
CA TYR A 117 1.33 20.65 -6.16
C TYR A 117 1.48 19.21 -5.67
N TYR A 118 1.42 18.98 -4.35
CA TYR A 118 1.61 17.63 -3.80
C TYR A 118 0.45 16.70 -4.13
N ARG A 119 -0.80 17.18 -4.18
CA ARG A 119 -1.93 16.33 -4.59
C ARG A 119 -1.76 15.85 -6.02
N THR A 120 -1.34 16.74 -6.92
CA THR A 120 -1.11 16.39 -8.32
C THR A 120 0.04 15.41 -8.47
N LEU A 121 1.14 15.61 -7.74
CA LEU A 121 2.30 14.71 -7.74
C LEU A 121 1.89 13.26 -7.47
N LEU A 122 0.99 13.03 -6.51
CA LEU A 122 0.49 11.70 -6.15
C LEU A 122 -0.35 11.01 -7.25
N SER A 123 -0.86 11.80 -8.19
CA SER A 123 -1.65 11.31 -9.32
C SER A 123 -0.84 11.09 -10.60
N CYS A 124 0.46 11.42 -10.58
CA CYS A 124 1.35 11.29 -11.73
C CYS A 124 1.91 9.87 -11.87
N ASP A 125 2.26 9.50 -13.10
CA ASP A 125 2.87 8.23 -13.45
C ASP A 125 4.39 8.24 -13.25
N GLY A 126 4.99 9.42 -13.18
CA GLY A 126 6.41 9.63 -12.91
C GLY A 126 6.73 11.11 -12.63
N VAL A 127 7.94 11.38 -12.16
CA VAL A 127 8.40 12.73 -11.81
C VAL A 127 9.79 12.99 -12.39
N LEU A 128 9.93 14.03 -13.21
CA LEU A 128 11.19 14.56 -13.70
C LEU A 128 11.67 15.70 -12.78
N LEU A 129 12.90 15.58 -12.28
CA LEU A 129 13.51 16.58 -11.41
C LEU A 129 14.81 17.14 -12.01
N VAL A 130 14.94 18.46 -12.12
CA VAL A 130 16.18 19.13 -12.56
C VAL A 130 16.52 20.28 -11.60
N GLY A 131 17.75 20.26 -11.05
CA GLY A 131 18.22 21.30 -10.13
C GLY A 131 17.32 21.50 -8.92
N GLY A 132 16.88 22.75 -8.71
CA GLY A 132 15.89 23.13 -7.72
C GLY A 132 16.38 23.14 -6.28
N GLY A 133 15.50 23.55 -5.37
CA GLY A 133 15.79 23.70 -3.94
C GLY A 133 15.09 22.68 -3.06
N GLN A 134 14.69 23.10 -1.85
CA GLN A 134 14.02 22.22 -0.89
C GLN A 134 12.70 21.66 -1.43
N SER A 135 11.89 22.45 -2.14
CA SER A 135 10.62 21.95 -2.71
C SER A 135 10.83 20.82 -3.72
N THR A 136 11.83 20.94 -4.61
CA THR A 136 12.21 19.88 -5.55
C THR A 136 12.68 18.62 -4.82
N ARG A 137 13.51 18.79 -3.77
CA ARG A 137 13.94 17.67 -2.93
C ARG A 137 12.75 16.97 -2.27
N VAL A 138 11.87 17.73 -1.60
CA VAL A 138 10.69 17.19 -0.91
C VAL A 138 9.79 16.45 -1.89
N ALA A 139 9.55 17.00 -3.08
CA ALA A 139 8.77 16.33 -4.11
C ALA A 139 9.37 14.97 -4.51
N GLY A 140 10.68 14.90 -4.72
CA GLY A 140 11.35 13.62 -5.00
C GLY A 140 11.23 12.61 -3.85
N ILE A 141 11.39 13.04 -2.60
CA ILE A 141 11.21 12.16 -1.43
C ILE A 141 9.77 11.66 -1.33
N VAL A 142 8.79 12.54 -1.48
CA VAL A 142 7.36 12.18 -1.44
C VAL A 142 7.03 11.19 -2.56
N ALA A 143 7.52 11.43 -3.78
CA ALA A 143 7.33 10.53 -4.90
C ALA A 143 7.90 9.13 -4.61
N MET A 144 9.14 9.05 -4.11
CA MET A 144 9.76 7.78 -3.73
C MET A 144 9.00 7.06 -2.60
N ALA A 145 8.55 7.79 -1.58
CA ALA A 145 7.78 7.21 -0.48
C ALA A 145 6.44 6.60 -0.95
N GLN A 146 5.93 7.05 -2.10
CA GLN A 146 4.69 6.59 -2.71
C GLN A 146 4.93 5.58 -3.86
N GLY A 147 6.17 5.14 -4.02
CA GLY A 147 6.57 4.23 -5.10
C GLY A 147 6.43 4.84 -6.50
N ILE A 148 6.34 6.17 -6.62
CA ILE A 148 6.21 6.85 -7.93
C ILE A 148 7.58 6.90 -8.58
N PRO A 149 7.74 6.48 -9.85
CA PRO A 149 9.00 6.58 -10.59
C PRO A 149 9.56 8.00 -10.57
N VAL A 150 10.86 8.13 -10.31
CA VAL A 150 11.52 9.45 -10.22
C VAL A 150 12.74 9.46 -11.13
N LEU A 151 12.88 10.54 -11.89
CA LEU A 151 13.99 10.83 -12.79
C LEU A 151 14.74 12.07 -12.28
N PRO A 152 15.59 11.95 -11.24
CA PRO A 152 16.45 13.03 -10.81
C PRO A 152 17.65 13.16 -11.76
N VAL A 153 17.73 14.28 -12.49
CA VAL A 153 18.87 14.57 -13.37
C VAL A 153 19.98 15.22 -12.53
N ALA A 154 20.87 14.40 -11.97
CA ALA A 154 21.86 14.84 -10.99
C ALA A 154 22.93 15.79 -11.56
N ALA A 155 23.14 15.78 -12.89
CA ALA A 155 24.05 16.65 -13.62
C ALA A 155 23.90 18.14 -13.23
N PHE A 156 22.68 18.57 -12.89
CA PHE A 156 22.36 19.96 -12.58
C PHE A 156 22.41 20.31 -11.07
N GLY A 157 22.77 19.35 -10.22
CA GLY A 157 22.91 19.57 -8.77
C GLY A 157 21.59 19.85 -8.04
N GLY A 158 21.63 20.73 -7.03
CA GLY A 158 20.45 21.15 -6.27
C GLY A 158 19.69 20.02 -5.55
N GLY A 159 18.38 20.22 -5.41
CA GLY A 159 17.45 19.27 -4.80
C GLY A 159 17.34 17.97 -5.57
N ALA A 160 17.38 18.01 -6.91
CA ALA A 160 17.38 16.82 -7.76
C ALA A 160 18.60 15.91 -7.48
N GLY A 161 19.80 16.49 -7.36
CA GLY A 161 21.00 15.74 -6.99
C GLY A 161 20.90 15.08 -5.62
N GLN A 162 20.25 15.73 -4.65
CA GLN A 162 19.99 15.11 -3.34
C GLN A 162 18.99 13.96 -3.41
N VAL A 163 18.00 14.04 -4.29
CA VAL A 163 17.04 12.94 -4.51
C VAL A 163 17.76 11.74 -5.10
N TRP A 164 18.66 11.94 -6.07
CA TRP A 164 19.50 10.87 -6.63
C TRP A 164 20.32 10.13 -5.56
N ILE A 165 20.97 10.85 -4.63
CA ILE A 165 21.70 10.24 -3.51
C ILE A 165 20.80 9.34 -2.63
N ASN A 166 19.54 9.73 -2.44
CA ASN A 166 18.59 8.92 -1.66
C ASN A 166 18.02 7.75 -2.46
N LEU A 167 17.92 7.89 -3.79
CA LEU A 167 17.43 6.85 -4.67
C LEU A 167 18.32 5.60 -4.62
N ASP A 168 19.63 5.76 -4.46
CA ASP A 168 20.57 4.64 -4.30
C ASP A 168 20.25 3.74 -3.09
N LYS A 169 19.61 4.30 -2.05
CA LYS A 169 19.28 3.57 -0.82
C LYS A 169 17.95 2.82 -0.89
N VAL A 170 16.93 3.43 -1.51
CA VAL A 170 15.56 2.90 -1.54
C VAL A 170 15.27 2.17 -2.85
N ARG A 171 16.04 2.47 -3.90
CA ARG A 171 15.94 1.97 -5.28
C ARG A 171 14.64 2.31 -6.00
N ASN A 172 13.46 2.28 -5.38
CA ASN A 172 12.21 2.79 -5.98
C ASN A 172 11.99 2.35 -7.45
N HIS A 173 12.15 1.05 -7.73
CA HIS A 173 12.07 0.45 -9.07
C HIS A 173 13.22 0.77 -10.05
N THR A 174 14.29 1.42 -9.60
CA THR A 174 15.57 1.54 -10.32
C THR A 174 16.48 0.35 -10.06
N ASP A 175 17.30 0.04 -11.07
CA ASP A 175 18.46 -0.85 -10.92
C ASP A 175 19.77 -0.04 -10.86
N ASP A 176 20.91 -0.73 -10.78
CA ASP A 176 22.24 -0.11 -10.75
C ASP A 176 22.54 0.69 -12.03
N GLU A 177 22.07 0.23 -13.19
CA GLU A 177 22.30 0.91 -14.47
C GLU A 177 21.53 2.23 -14.53
N ASP A 178 20.27 2.22 -14.10
CA ASP A 178 19.44 3.42 -14.00
C ASP A 178 20.08 4.44 -13.04
N ILE A 179 20.54 4.01 -11.85
CA ILE A 179 21.18 4.92 -10.88
C ILE A 179 22.48 5.50 -11.42
N ALA A 180 23.31 4.68 -12.07
CA ALA A 180 24.53 5.13 -12.71
C ALA A 180 24.23 6.15 -13.82
N LEU A 181 23.20 5.91 -14.64
CA LEU A 181 22.78 6.83 -15.69
C LEU A 181 22.33 8.19 -15.13
N LEU A 182 21.53 8.19 -14.06
CA LEU A 182 21.01 9.41 -13.41
C LEU A 182 22.10 10.29 -12.80
N GLY A 183 23.23 9.69 -12.42
CA GLY A 183 24.37 10.34 -11.77
C GLY A 183 25.42 10.92 -12.71
N ARG A 184 25.31 10.69 -14.03
CA ARG A 184 26.28 11.17 -15.02
C ARG A 184 26.15 12.67 -15.27
N ASP A 185 27.24 13.25 -15.75
CA ASP A 185 27.21 14.58 -16.35
C ASP A 185 26.32 14.59 -17.61
N TRP A 186 25.80 15.77 -17.96
CA TRP A 186 24.93 15.91 -19.11
C TRP A 186 25.67 15.62 -20.43
N SER A 187 25.02 14.91 -21.34
CA SER A 187 25.51 14.58 -22.68
C SER A 187 24.37 14.65 -23.70
N ALA A 188 24.70 14.75 -24.99
CA ALA A 188 23.72 14.86 -26.06
C ALA A 188 22.80 13.62 -26.20
N ASP A 189 23.22 12.45 -25.72
CA ASP A 189 22.42 11.22 -25.70
C ASP A 189 21.67 11.00 -24.36
N ALA A 190 21.80 11.92 -23.40
CA ALA A 190 21.26 11.73 -22.05
C ALA A 190 19.72 11.70 -22.05
N ALA A 191 19.06 12.65 -22.73
CA ALA A 191 17.60 12.77 -22.72
C ALA A 191 16.86 11.48 -23.11
N PRO A 192 17.11 10.84 -24.29
CA PRO A 192 16.39 9.63 -24.66
C PRO A 192 16.63 8.47 -23.69
N ARG A 193 17.85 8.33 -23.16
CA ARG A 193 18.19 7.27 -22.20
C ARG A 193 17.50 7.48 -20.85
N LEU A 194 17.46 8.71 -20.37
CA LEU A 194 16.80 9.09 -19.12
C LEU A 194 15.29 8.83 -19.21
N ILE A 195 14.63 9.30 -20.28
CA ILE A 195 13.18 9.07 -20.45
C ILE A 195 12.87 7.57 -20.59
N ALA A 196 13.68 6.81 -21.34
CA ALA A 196 13.54 5.36 -21.41
C ALA A 196 13.68 4.70 -20.02
N GLY A 197 14.62 5.15 -19.19
CA GLY A 197 14.79 4.70 -17.80
C GLY A 197 13.54 4.95 -16.94
N LEU A 198 12.98 6.17 -17.01
CA LEU A 198 11.74 6.52 -16.29
C LEU A 198 10.58 5.59 -16.68
N LEU A 199 10.42 5.28 -17.96
CA LEU A 199 9.37 4.39 -18.44
C LEU A 199 9.61 2.93 -18.05
N ARG A 200 10.86 2.46 -18.00
CA ARG A 200 11.21 1.13 -17.44
C ARG A 200 10.82 1.04 -15.97
N GLN A 201 11.13 2.05 -15.16
CA GLN A 201 10.72 2.11 -13.75
C GLN A 201 9.19 2.01 -13.61
N ARG A 202 8.42 2.73 -14.45
CA ARG A 202 6.95 2.67 -14.47
C ARG A 202 6.45 1.26 -14.78
N THR A 203 7.02 0.60 -15.79
CA THR A 203 6.64 -0.78 -16.16
C THR A 203 6.91 -1.76 -15.02
N ARG A 204 8.09 -1.68 -14.38
CA ARG A 204 8.44 -2.52 -13.22
C ARG A 204 7.49 -2.32 -12.05
N ARG A 205 7.12 -1.07 -11.76
CA ARG A 205 6.11 -0.74 -10.74
C ARG A 205 4.77 -1.41 -11.05
N ALA A 206 4.31 -1.29 -12.29
CA ALA A 206 3.03 -1.87 -12.72
C ALA A 206 3.05 -3.41 -12.63
N GLU A 207 4.16 -4.05 -12.99
CA GLU A 207 4.34 -5.49 -12.84
C GLU A 207 4.33 -5.93 -11.39
N ALA A 208 5.09 -5.27 -10.52
CA ALA A 208 5.12 -5.54 -9.09
C ALA A 208 3.71 -5.43 -8.46
N ALA A 209 2.95 -4.40 -8.83
CA ALA A 209 1.58 -4.23 -8.37
C ALA A 209 0.66 -5.38 -8.83
N ARG A 210 0.82 -5.87 -10.07
CA ARG A 210 0.05 -7.02 -10.59
C ARG A 210 0.40 -8.31 -9.86
N VAL A 211 1.68 -8.54 -9.57
CA VAL A 211 2.14 -9.70 -8.78
C VAL A 211 1.54 -9.66 -7.37
N GLN A 212 1.60 -8.51 -6.70
CA GLN A 212 1.01 -8.34 -5.38
C GLN A 212 -0.49 -8.60 -5.39
N MET A 213 -1.24 -8.02 -6.34
CA MET A 213 -2.67 -8.28 -6.45
C MET A 213 -3.00 -9.77 -6.68
N ARG A 214 -2.18 -10.48 -7.46
CA ARG A 214 -2.37 -11.92 -7.68
C ARG A 214 -2.13 -12.70 -6.39
N ALA A 215 -1.09 -12.33 -5.63
CA ALA A 215 -0.82 -12.91 -4.32
C ALA A 215 -2.00 -12.65 -3.36
N ASP A 216 -2.47 -11.41 -3.25
CA ASP A 216 -3.59 -11.02 -2.39
C ASP A 216 -4.88 -11.76 -2.77
N ARG A 217 -5.20 -11.86 -4.07
CA ARG A 217 -6.35 -12.63 -4.55
C ARG A 217 -6.23 -14.11 -4.23
N SER A 218 -5.03 -14.68 -4.33
CA SER A 218 -4.78 -16.08 -3.98
C SER A 218 -4.98 -16.32 -2.48
N LEU A 219 -4.54 -15.39 -1.63
CA LEU A 219 -4.76 -15.42 -0.19
C LEU A 219 -6.24 -15.27 0.15
N ALA A 220 -6.94 -14.32 -0.47
CA ALA A 220 -8.38 -14.12 -0.29
C ALA A 220 -9.19 -15.36 -0.70
N ARG A 221 -8.84 -16.02 -1.81
CA ARG A 221 -9.47 -17.28 -2.24
C ARG A 221 -9.21 -18.42 -1.25
N ARG A 222 -7.98 -18.54 -0.73
CA ARG A 222 -7.64 -19.55 0.29
C ARG A 222 -8.39 -19.30 1.60
N ALA A 223 -8.50 -18.04 2.02
CA ALA A 223 -9.28 -17.64 3.19
C ALA A 223 -10.77 -17.94 3.00
N GLY A 224 -11.33 -17.62 1.82
CA GLY A 224 -12.70 -17.95 1.46
C GLY A 224 -12.98 -19.46 1.49
N GLY A 225 -12.06 -20.27 0.96
CA GLY A 225 -12.16 -21.74 1.02
C GLY A 225 -12.22 -22.29 2.44
N GLY A 226 -11.43 -21.73 3.37
CA GLY A 226 -11.48 -22.08 4.79
C GLY A 226 -12.83 -21.73 5.44
N LEU A 227 -13.40 -20.56 5.13
CA LEU A 227 -14.73 -20.16 5.62
C LEU A 227 -15.83 -21.07 5.08
N THR A 228 -15.80 -21.41 3.79
CA THR A 228 -16.77 -22.33 3.19
C THR A 228 -16.67 -23.71 3.80
N ALA A 229 -15.45 -24.23 4.02
CA ALA A 229 -15.24 -25.53 4.68
C ALA A 229 -15.76 -25.52 6.13
N ALA A 230 -15.54 -24.44 6.87
CA ALA A 230 -16.09 -24.26 8.21
C ALA A 230 -17.62 -24.26 8.20
N ALA A 231 -18.24 -23.48 7.30
CA ALA A 231 -19.70 -23.41 7.17
C ALA A 231 -20.31 -24.78 6.81
N VAL A 232 -19.73 -25.51 5.85
CA VAL A 232 -20.16 -26.87 5.50
C VAL A 232 -20.04 -27.82 6.70
N SER A 233 -18.97 -27.70 7.47
CA SER A 233 -18.77 -28.53 8.67
C SER A 233 -19.82 -28.24 9.76
N VAL A 234 -20.18 -26.96 9.97
CA VAL A 234 -21.29 -26.57 10.88
C VAL A 234 -22.62 -27.14 10.38
N VAL A 235 -22.94 -26.96 9.10
CA VAL A 235 -24.18 -27.47 8.51
C VAL A 235 -24.24 -29.00 8.63
N GLY A 236 -23.14 -29.69 8.37
CA GLY A 236 -23.03 -31.14 8.54
C GLY A 236 -23.25 -31.58 9.98
N ALA A 237 -22.66 -30.87 10.95
CA ALA A 237 -22.89 -31.14 12.38
C ALA A 237 -24.36 -30.93 12.78
N LEU A 238 -25.00 -29.85 12.31
CA LEU A 238 -26.40 -29.56 12.61
C LEU A 238 -27.36 -30.53 11.91
N ALA A 239 -27.06 -30.98 10.70
CA ALA A 239 -27.86 -31.96 9.97
C ALA A 239 -27.98 -33.28 10.76
N ALA A 240 -26.94 -33.67 11.51
CA ALA A 240 -26.99 -34.85 12.36
C ALA A 240 -28.10 -34.78 13.43
N LEU A 241 -28.48 -33.60 13.92
CA LEU A 241 -29.60 -33.44 14.87
C LEU A 241 -30.96 -33.81 14.28
N VAL A 242 -31.11 -33.65 12.95
CA VAL A 242 -32.36 -33.90 12.23
C VAL A 242 -32.41 -35.34 11.71
N LEU A 243 -31.25 -35.89 11.33
CA LEU A 243 -31.15 -37.23 10.74
C LEU A 243 -31.16 -38.37 11.76
N VAL A 244 -30.90 -38.07 13.03
CA VAL A 244 -30.96 -39.06 14.12
C VAL A 244 -32.42 -39.40 14.42
N GLY A 245 -32.72 -40.70 14.48
CA GLY A 245 -34.05 -41.24 14.74
C GLY A 245 -34.51 -41.12 16.20
N GLU A 246 -35.65 -41.73 16.51
CA GLU A 246 -36.21 -41.78 17.86
C GLU A 246 -35.31 -42.53 18.86
N PRO A 247 -35.46 -42.28 20.18
CA PRO A 247 -34.67 -42.96 21.21
C PRO A 247 -34.77 -44.48 21.13
N GLY A 248 -33.63 -45.16 21.24
CA GLY A 248 -33.56 -46.62 21.14
C GLY A 248 -32.19 -47.17 21.52
N PRO A 249 -31.96 -48.49 21.36
CA PRO A 249 -30.65 -49.08 21.57
C PRO A 249 -29.62 -48.47 20.61
N ALA A 250 -28.37 -48.34 21.06
CA ALA A 250 -27.30 -47.75 20.27
C ALA A 250 -27.03 -48.54 18.97
N ASP A 251 -27.52 -48.03 17.84
CA ASP A 251 -27.21 -48.58 16.53
C ASP A 251 -25.94 -47.93 15.93
N ALA A 252 -25.42 -48.51 14.86
CA ALA A 252 -24.21 -48.00 14.22
C ALA A 252 -24.38 -46.55 13.71
N ARG A 253 -25.59 -46.15 13.33
CA ARG A 253 -25.90 -44.80 12.84
C ARG A 253 -25.86 -43.77 13.96
N ALA A 254 -26.46 -44.09 15.11
CA ALA A 254 -26.45 -43.32 16.33
C ALA A 254 -25.01 -43.06 16.81
N LEU A 255 -24.19 -44.12 16.87
CA LEU A 255 -22.79 -44.01 17.29
C LEU A 255 -21.95 -43.20 16.29
N ALA A 256 -22.19 -43.38 14.99
CA ALA A 256 -21.55 -42.57 13.96
C ALA A 256 -21.94 -41.09 14.10
N ALA A 257 -23.22 -40.77 14.27
CA ALA A 257 -23.70 -39.40 14.46
C ALA A 257 -23.11 -38.75 15.72
N LEU A 258 -23.12 -39.45 16.84
CA LEU A 258 -22.55 -39.02 18.12
C LEU A 258 -21.05 -38.70 18.04
N THR A 259 -20.32 -39.37 17.16
CA THR A 259 -18.87 -39.15 17.00
C THR A 259 -18.59 -38.08 15.94
N THR A 260 -19.22 -38.19 14.77
CA THR A 260 -18.91 -37.34 13.61
C THR A 260 -19.39 -35.90 13.76
N ALA A 261 -20.60 -35.67 14.30
CA ALA A 261 -21.16 -34.33 14.43
C ALA A 261 -20.32 -33.39 15.31
N PRO A 262 -19.91 -33.77 16.54
CA PRO A 262 -19.06 -32.90 17.35
C PRO A 262 -17.62 -32.77 16.79
N LEU A 263 -17.10 -33.77 16.07
CA LEU A 263 -15.83 -33.64 15.35
C LEU A 263 -15.90 -32.59 14.24
N LEU A 264 -16.96 -32.62 13.41
CA LEU A 264 -17.22 -31.61 12.38
C LEU A 264 -17.39 -30.22 13.01
N ALA A 265 -18.10 -30.13 14.13
CA ALA A 265 -18.24 -28.88 14.88
C ALA A 265 -16.87 -28.36 15.37
N SER A 266 -15.99 -29.26 15.83
CA SER A 266 -14.63 -28.90 16.27
C SER A 266 -13.75 -28.41 15.13
N VAL A 267 -13.78 -29.09 13.98
CA VAL A 267 -13.11 -28.64 12.76
C VAL A 267 -13.60 -27.24 12.36
N ALA A 268 -14.91 -27.02 12.40
CA ALA A 268 -15.49 -25.70 12.12
C ALA A 268 -14.97 -24.62 13.08
N GLY A 269 -14.98 -24.89 14.39
CA GLY A 269 -14.49 -23.96 15.40
C GLY A 269 -13.04 -23.56 15.19
N ALA A 270 -12.16 -24.52 14.91
CA ALA A 270 -10.76 -24.26 14.63
C ALA A 270 -10.56 -23.44 13.34
N MET A 271 -11.29 -23.77 12.27
CA MET A 271 -11.23 -23.01 11.02
C MET A 271 -11.77 -21.58 11.17
N THR A 272 -12.84 -21.37 11.93
CA THR A 272 -13.36 -20.04 12.25
C THR A 272 -12.33 -19.23 13.02
N ARG A 273 -11.63 -19.82 14.00
CA ARG A 273 -10.58 -19.12 14.74
C ARG A 273 -9.40 -18.72 13.85
N ASN A 274 -8.95 -19.62 12.98
CA ASN A 274 -7.87 -19.34 12.02
C ASN A 274 -8.27 -18.24 11.01
N SER A 275 -9.56 -18.01 10.76
CA SER A 275 -9.99 -16.94 9.85
C SER A 275 -9.70 -15.52 10.38
N PHE A 276 -9.45 -15.38 11.68
CA PHE A 276 -9.01 -14.12 12.30
C PHE A 276 -7.49 -13.93 12.25
N GLU A 277 -6.74 -14.91 11.77
CA GLU A 277 -5.28 -14.87 11.72
C GLU A 277 -4.79 -14.57 10.30
N THR A 278 -3.65 -13.89 10.21
CA THR A 278 -3.07 -13.44 8.94
C THR A 278 -2.52 -14.60 8.09
N GLU A 279 -2.21 -15.73 8.72
CA GLU A 279 -1.74 -16.93 8.04
C GLU A 279 -2.90 -17.85 7.64
N ALA A 280 -3.18 -17.93 6.34
CA ALA A 280 -4.20 -18.80 5.78
C ALA A 280 -3.75 -20.28 5.78
N ALA A 281 -3.68 -20.90 6.96
CA ALA A 281 -3.32 -22.30 7.17
C ALA A 281 -4.51 -23.16 7.61
N TRP A 282 -5.70 -22.92 7.04
CA TRP A 282 -6.97 -23.53 7.47
C TRP A 282 -6.97 -25.07 7.48
N ILE A 283 -6.19 -25.73 6.62
CA ILE A 283 -6.05 -27.20 6.63
C ILE A 283 -5.40 -27.67 7.94
N ARG A 284 -4.32 -27.00 8.36
CA ARG A 284 -3.63 -27.33 9.63
C ARG A 284 -4.54 -27.05 10.82
N ALA A 285 -5.27 -25.94 10.79
CA ALA A 285 -6.26 -25.62 11.82
C ALA A 285 -7.36 -26.69 11.90
N GLY A 286 -7.91 -27.12 10.75
CA GLY A 286 -8.89 -28.20 10.70
C GLY A 286 -8.38 -29.52 11.31
N ILE A 287 -7.13 -29.91 11.00
CA ILE A 287 -6.49 -31.11 11.58
C ILE A 287 -6.36 -30.98 13.11
N ARG A 288 -5.94 -29.81 13.61
CA ARG A 288 -5.84 -29.55 15.06
C ARG A 288 -7.21 -29.58 15.73
N GLY A 289 -8.21 -28.94 15.11
CA GLY A 289 -9.59 -28.97 15.57
C GLY A 289 -10.13 -30.40 15.65
N LEU A 290 -9.86 -31.23 14.64
CA LEU A 290 -10.24 -32.64 14.66
C LEU A 290 -9.62 -33.38 15.86
N GLY A 291 -8.33 -33.16 16.12
CA GLY A 291 -7.63 -33.77 17.25
C GLY A 291 -8.19 -33.32 18.61
N ALA A 292 -8.42 -32.02 18.78
CA ALA A 292 -9.01 -31.44 19.99
C ALA A 292 -10.43 -31.99 20.23
N GLY A 293 -11.26 -31.95 19.19
CA GLY A 293 -12.62 -32.48 19.22
C GLY A 293 -12.65 -33.96 19.58
N LEU A 294 -11.74 -34.77 19.02
CA LEU A 294 -11.69 -36.21 19.33
C LEU A 294 -11.43 -36.46 20.82
N VAL A 295 -10.43 -35.78 21.39
CA VAL A 295 -10.13 -35.91 22.83
C VAL A 295 -11.33 -35.47 23.67
N THR A 296 -11.92 -34.32 23.36
CA THR A 296 -13.07 -33.80 24.11
C THR A 296 -14.30 -34.70 24.02
N VAL A 297 -14.61 -35.24 22.85
CA VAL A 297 -15.73 -36.16 22.62
C VAL A 297 -15.54 -37.46 23.38
N LEU A 298 -14.34 -38.05 23.32
CA LEU A 298 -14.02 -39.26 24.07
C LEU A 298 -14.15 -39.06 25.58
N LEU A 299 -13.63 -37.94 26.11
CA LEU A 299 -13.75 -37.62 27.53
C LEU A 299 -15.20 -37.40 27.96
N TYR A 300 -16.00 -36.72 27.13
CA TYR A 300 -17.43 -36.52 27.40
C TYR A 300 -18.16 -37.85 27.48
N PHE A 301 -18.01 -38.75 26.50
CA PHE A 301 -18.67 -40.06 26.53
C PHE A 301 -18.18 -40.94 27.66
N ALA A 302 -16.87 -40.95 27.94
CA ALA A 302 -16.33 -41.66 29.10
C ALA A 302 -16.99 -41.18 30.41
N SER A 303 -17.16 -39.86 30.59
CA SER A 303 -17.83 -39.32 31.76
C SER A 303 -19.31 -39.71 31.86
N GLN A 304 -20.03 -39.74 30.73
CA GLN A 304 -21.45 -40.12 30.71
C GLN A 304 -21.63 -41.61 31.01
N LEU A 305 -20.74 -42.47 30.50
CA LEU A 305 -20.77 -43.91 30.77
C LEU A 305 -20.46 -44.24 32.23
N LEU A 306 -19.55 -43.49 32.86
CA LEU A 306 -19.27 -43.63 34.29
C LEU A 306 -20.46 -43.18 35.15
N ALA A 307 -21.19 -42.15 34.73
CA ALA A 307 -22.34 -41.63 35.47
C ALA A 307 -23.62 -42.47 35.28
N VAL A 308 -23.82 -43.05 34.08
CA VAL A 308 -25.02 -43.81 33.71
C VAL A 308 -24.60 -45.11 33.01
N PRO A 309 -24.40 -46.22 33.75
CA PRO A 309 -23.89 -47.49 33.22
C PRO A 309 -24.75 -48.19 32.15
N GLY A 310 -25.98 -47.71 31.89
CA GLY A 310 -26.89 -48.22 30.84
C GLY A 310 -27.19 -47.21 29.73
N LEU A 311 -26.35 -46.19 29.54
CA LEU A 311 -26.59 -45.10 28.60
C LEU A 311 -26.89 -45.59 27.16
N PHE A 312 -26.29 -46.70 26.74
CA PHE A 312 -26.45 -47.24 25.38
C PHE A 312 -27.72 -48.08 25.18
N ASP A 313 -28.43 -48.47 26.25
CA ASP A 313 -29.64 -49.28 26.16
C ASP A 313 -30.87 -48.44 25.76
N GLN A 314 -30.88 -47.16 26.14
CA GLN A 314 -31.93 -46.18 25.80
C GLN A 314 -31.30 -44.84 25.41
N LEU A 315 -30.58 -44.84 24.29
CA LEU A 315 -29.76 -43.72 23.88
C LEU A 315 -30.62 -42.63 23.20
N ASP A 316 -30.85 -41.52 23.91
CA ASP A 316 -31.36 -40.28 23.31
C ASP A 316 -30.20 -39.49 22.68
N VAL A 317 -29.79 -39.93 21.50
CA VAL A 317 -28.68 -39.33 20.72
C VAL A 317 -28.92 -37.85 20.46
N ARG A 318 -30.17 -37.45 20.18
CA ARG A 318 -30.51 -36.06 19.86
C ARG A 318 -30.21 -35.15 21.05
N ARG A 319 -30.58 -35.57 22.26
CA ARG A 319 -30.27 -34.82 23.49
C ARG A 319 -28.78 -34.74 23.75
N LEU A 320 -28.03 -35.82 23.54
CA LEU A 320 -26.57 -35.83 23.70
C LEU A 320 -25.87 -34.91 22.68
N LEU A 321 -26.30 -34.94 21.41
CA LEU A 321 -25.75 -34.08 20.36
C LEU A 321 -25.95 -32.59 20.64
N PHE A 322 -27.05 -32.20 21.30
CA PHE A 322 -27.33 -30.81 21.68
C PHE A 322 -26.23 -30.23 22.60
N PHE A 323 -25.56 -31.08 23.38
CA PHE A 323 -24.43 -30.69 24.22
C PHE A 323 -23.07 -30.96 23.56
N ALA A 324 -22.95 -32.10 22.87
CA ALA A 324 -21.69 -32.51 22.26
C ALA A 324 -21.25 -31.57 21.11
N ILE A 325 -22.18 -31.07 20.29
CA ILE A 325 -21.87 -30.18 19.16
C ILE A 325 -21.25 -28.84 19.64
N PRO A 326 -21.89 -28.06 20.54
CA PRO A 326 -21.27 -26.86 21.10
C PRO A 326 -19.94 -27.14 21.78
N LEU A 327 -19.85 -28.24 22.55
CA LEU A 327 -18.62 -28.63 23.23
C LEU A 327 -17.47 -28.90 22.23
N GLY A 328 -17.75 -29.64 21.16
CA GLY A 328 -16.80 -29.91 20.08
C GLY A 328 -16.35 -28.62 19.40
N PHE A 329 -17.29 -27.74 19.05
CA PHE A 329 -16.99 -26.42 18.48
C PHE A 329 -16.09 -25.59 19.38
N SER A 330 -16.44 -25.47 20.67
CA SER A 330 -15.64 -24.74 21.66
C SER A 330 -14.24 -25.34 21.81
N ALA A 331 -14.10 -26.66 21.82
CA ALA A 331 -12.80 -27.33 21.89
C ALA A 331 -11.92 -26.95 20.70
N GLY A 332 -12.47 -27.00 19.47
CA GLY A 332 -11.72 -26.63 18.27
C GLY A 332 -11.38 -25.15 18.22
N PHE A 333 -12.33 -24.28 18.58
CA PHE A 333 -12.14 -22.83 18.58
C PHE A 333 -11.08 -22.35 19.58
N THR A 334 -10.95 -23.04 20.73
CA THR A 334 -10.06 -22.63 21.82
C THR A 334 -8.73 -23.38 21.85
N PHE A 335 -8.58 -24.47 21.11
CA PHE A 335 -7.40 -25.34 21.16
C PHE A 335 -6.08 -24.59 20.92
N ASP A 336 -6.00 -23.79 19.86
CA ASP A 336 -4.77 -23.07 19.52
C ASP A 336 -4.39 -22.05 20.61
N LEU A 337 -5.36 -21.39 21.26
CA LEU A 337 -5.09 -20.46 22.37
C LEU A 337 -4.47 -21.17 23.58
N VAL A 338 -4.99 -22.35 23.92
CA VAL A 338 -4.46 -23.15 25.04
C VAL A 338 -3.08 -23.68 24.68
N TYR A 339 -2.90 -24.21 23.48
CA TYR A 339 -1.63 -24.75 23.01
C TYR A 339 -0.54 -23.67 22.93
N GLU A 340 -0.86 -22.50 22.41
CA GLU A 340 0.06 -21.37 22.33
C GLU A 340 0.46 -20.88 23.74
N ARG A 341 -0.49 -20.79 24.68
CA ARG A 341 -0.17 -20.48 26.08
C ARG A 341 0.73 -21.52 26.74
N LEU A 342 0.45 -22.81 26.53
CA LEU A 342 1.29 -23.90 27.06
C LEU A 342 2.70 -23.87 26.45
N ARG A 343 2.80 -23.61 25.14
CA ARG A 343 4.07 -23.55 24.41
C ARG A 343 4.92 -22.35 24.81
N THR A 344 4.30 -21.18 24.96
CA THR A 344 5.02 -19.94 25.31
C THR A 344 5.41 -19.89 26.78
N GLY A 345 4.87 -20.78 27.62
CA GLY A 345 5.12 -20.78 29.06
C GLY A 345 4.70 -19.48 29.73
N ALA A 346 3.87 -18.68 29.06
CA ALA A 346 3.48 -17.35 29.51
C ALA A 346 2.56 -17.49 30.72
N VAL A 347 3.17 -17.58 31.91
CA VAL A 347 2.54 -17.11 33.14
C VAL A 347 2.22 -15.64 32.87
N PRO A 348 0.94 -15.22 32.92
CA PRO A 348 0.62 -13.81 32.74
C PRO A 348 1.51 -13.03 33.69
N ALA A 349 2.34 -12.14 33.14
CA ALA A 349 3.14 -11.24 33.96
C ALA A 349 2.15 -10.62 34.96
N PRO A 350 2.42 -10.70 36.28
CA PRO A 350 1.50 -10.18 37.27
C PRO A 350 1.13 -8.77 36.83
N ALA A 351 -0.17 -8.51 36.66
CA ALA A 351 -0.65 -7.21 36.27
C ALA A 351 0.05 -6.22 37.19
N LEU A 352 0.95 -5.40 36.64
CA LEU A 352 1.54 -4.31 37.38
C LEU A 352 0.33 -3.55 37.90
N GLY A 353 0.10 -3.65 39.22
CA GLY A 353 -0.96 -2.92 39.88
C GLY A 353 -0.82 -1.45 39.51
N PRO A 354 -1.90 -0.65 39.60
CA PRO A 354 -1.88 0.76 39.18
C PRO A 354 -0.66 1.44 39.82
N GLU A 355 0.38 1.60 39.02
CA GLU A 355 1.61 2.27 39.41
C GLU A 355 1.18 3.71 39.60
N LEU A 356 1.08 4.08 40.88
CA LEU A 356 0.78 5.43 41.34
C LEU A 356 1.62 6.39 40.51
N THR A 357 0.98 7.06 39.57
CA THR A 357 1.51 8.23 38.89
C THR A 357 1.96 9.20 39.96
N SER A 358 3.27 9.31 40.17
CA SER A 358 3.84 10.42 40.94
C SER A 358 3.45 11.72 40.26
N PRO A 359 2.71 12.63 40.93
CA PRO A 359 2.49 13.97 40.44
C PRO A 359 3.73 14.79 40.83
N GLY A 360 4.67 14.98 39.89
CA GLY A 360 5.89 15.70 40.23
C GLY A 360 6.92 15.83 39.12
N ALA A 361 6.53 16.33 37.95
CA ALA A 361 7.48 16.92 37.01
C ALA A 361 7.00 18.32 36.66
N ALA A 362 7.56 19.30 37.38
CA ALA A 362 7.40 20.71 37.15
C ALA A 362 7.75 21.06 35.68
N GLY A 363 6.83 21.71 34.99
CA GLY A 363 7.09 22.29 33.68
C GLY A 363 8.09 23.44 33.79
N PRO A 364 8.97 23.64 32.79
CA PRO A 364 9.82 24.81 32.73
C PRO A 364 8.99 26.08 32.47
N PRO A 365 9.44 27.25 32.95
CA PRO A 365 8.69 28.50 32.84
C PRO A 365 8.55 28.96 31.38
N THR A 366 7.33 29.28 31.00
CA THR A 366 6.98 29.97 29.76
C THR A 366 7.62 31.36 29.76
N ALA A 367 8.64 31.55 28.95
CA ALA A 367 9.15 32.87 28.59
C ALA A 367 8.17 33.54 27.62
N SER A 368 7.38 34.47 28.16
CA SER A 368 6.68 35.51 27.42
C SER A 368 7.70 36.44 26.78
N GLY A 369 7.68 36.61 25.46
CA GLY A 369 8.64 37.45 24.75
C GLY A 369 8.27 37.72 23.29
N ALA A 370 7.45 38.74 23.09
CA ALA A 370 7.43 39.65 21.94
C ALA A 370 7.40 39.05 20.51
N SER A 371 6.23 39.08 19.86
CA SER A 371 6.12 39.10 18.40
C SER A 371 6.55 40.48 17.86
N PRO A 372 7.58 40.56 16.98
CA PRO A 372 7.80 41.73 16.16
C PRO A 372 6.88 41.70 14.93
N ARG A 373 6.52 42.91 14.51
CA ARG A 373 5.66 43.28 13.39
C ARG A 373 6.07 42.60 12.08
N SER A 374 5.04 42.19 11.34
CA SER A 374 5.09 41.88 9.92
C SER A 374 5.59 43.10 9.11
N PRO A 375 6.65 42.99 8.29
CA PRO A 375 6.90 43.91 7.21
C PRO A 375 6.21 43.39 5.93
N SER A 376 5.34 44.25 5.43
CA SER A 376 4.84 44.33 4.06
C SER A 376 5.85 43.96 2.97
N ASP A 377 5.30 43.40 1.89
CA ASP A 377 5.85 43.27 0.52
C ASP A 377 6.79 44.42 0.09
N PRO A 378 7.71 44.17 -0.87
CA PRO A 378 7.33 44.48 -2.26
C PRO A 378 7.90 43.56 -3.36
N ALA A 379 7.10 43.50 -4.45
CA ALA A 379 7.39 43.32 -5.88
C ALA A 379 7.99 42.00 -6.39
#